data_AF-A0A4Q9HT32-F1
#
_entry.id   AF-A0A4Q9HT32-F1
#
_cell.length_a   1.000
_cell.length_b   1.000
_cell.length_c   1.000
_cell.angle_alpha   90.00
_cell.angle_beta   90.00
_cell.angle_gamma   90.00
#
_symmetry.space_group_name_H-M   'P 1'
#
loop_
_entity.id
_entity.type
_entity.pdbx_description
1 polymer ?
#
loop_
_entity_poly.entity_id
_entity_poly.type
_entity_poly.pdbx_seq_one_letter_code
_entity_poly.pdbx_strand_id
1 'polypeptide(L)'
;MDDTLLLLTVPAAALIVGLAAGWAVRSAAARRKLTREQDFFGLPAGSECVLVTHRDSASAHWSIPRHDALALLGLAAVVENCGAHPEVAPHDTGLQGFGARTEFCVGDPTAHRRLASHLTSLLPGVTVQPGDELGMGRGTFVIGGSTYRMEPGALEYVLLARLTAGEGGRPVFLAAGQRPVTHRAAVRHLVRNRTRLARRYGAEGQFCLLLKVVNSQAYGPDVVELVADVTKAATAPAEVRGHRAAA
;
A
#
# COMPACT_ATOMS: atom_id res chain seq x y z
N MET A 1 -7.76 -52.73 41.35
CA MET A 1 -6.66 -51.78 41.03
C MET A 1 -6.73 -51.32 39.58
N ASP A 2 -7.31 -52.08 38.66
CA ASP A 2 -7.42 -51.69 37.23
C ASP A 2 -8.45 -50.60 36.95
N ASP A 3 -9.60 -50.57 37.63
CA ASP A 3 -10.63 -49.53 37.40
C ASP A 3 -10.15 -48.12 37.74
N THR A 4 -9.35 -47.97 38.80
CA THR A 4 -8.82 -46.67 39.22
C THR A 4 -7.78 -46.15 38.23
N LEU A 5 -6.98 -47.05 37.65
CA LEU A 5 -6.01 -46.71 36.60
C LEU A 5 -6.72 -46.35 35.29
N LEU A 6 -7.77 -47.06 34.90
CA LEU A 6 -8.58 -46.74 33.73
C LEU A 6 -9.29 -45.38 33.88
N LEU A 7 -9.88 -45.12 35.05
CA LEU A 7 -10.56 -43.86 35.37
C LEU A 7 -9.61 -42.63 35.35
N LEU A 8 -8.31 -42.83 35.57
CA LEU A 8 -7.32 -41.75 35.52
C LEU A 8 -6.63 -41.62 34.15
N THR A 9 -6.35 -42.74 33.48
CA THR A 9 -5.60 -42.77 32.22
C THR A 9 -6.42 -42.27 31.02
N VAL A 10 -7.70 -42.65 30.94
CA VAL A 10 -8.59 -42.22 29.85
C VAL A 10 -8.77 -40.69 29.80
N PRO A 11 -9.13 -39.99 30.89
CA PRO A 11 -9.26 -38.53 30.85
C PRO A 11 -7.91 -37.83 30.65
N ALA A 12 -6.82 -38.36 31.18
CA ALA A 12 -5.48 -37.82 30.95
C ALA A 12 -5.09 -37.91 29.45
N ALA A 13 -5.34 -39.06 28.82
CA ALA A 13 -5.13 -39.23 27.39
C ALA A 13 -6.01 -38.29 26.56
N ALA A 14 -7.30 -38.17 26.93
CA ALA A 14 -8.22 -37.26 26.27
C ALA A 14 -7.76 -35.79 26.38
N LEU A 15 -7.24 -35.37 27.53
CA LEU A 15 -6.69 -34.02 27.74
C LEU A 15 -5.48 -33.77 26.82
N ILE A 16 -4.55 -34.71 26.75
CA ILE A 16 -3.35 -34.60 25.90
C ILE A 16 -3.75 -34.51 24.42
N VAL A 17 -4.66 -35.37 23.97
CA VAL A 17 -5.19 -35.35 22.60
C VAL A 17 -5.90 -34.03 22.31
N GLY A 18 -6.73 -33.54 23.25
CA GLY A 18 -7.42 -32.26 23.12
C GLY A 18 -6.47 -31.07 23.00
N LEU A 19 -5.40 -31.04 23.82
CA LEU A 19 -4.36 -30.02 23.75
C LEU A 19 -3.59 -30.08 22.43
N ALA A 20 -3.19 -31.27 21.99
CA ALA A 20 -2.48 -31.47 20.73
C ALA A 20 -3.34 -31.05 19.52
N ALA A 21 -4.62 -31.47 19.50
CA ALA A 21 -5.56 -31.09 18.46
C ALA A 21 -5.82 -29.57 18.45
N GLY A 22 -6.02 -28.97 19.63
CA GLY A 22 -6.21 -27.52 19.76
C GLY A 22 -5.01 -26.72 19.26
N TRP A 23 -3.79 -27.16 19.61
CA TRP A 23 -2.55 -26.56 19.13
C TRP A 23 -2.39 -26.72 17.61
N ALA A 24 -2.71 -27.90 17.06
CA ALA A 24 -2.64 -28.15 15.62
C ALA A 24 -3.61 -27.25 14.84
N VAL A 25 -4.86 -27.12 15.30
CA VAL A 25 -5.87 -26.23 14.69
C VAL A 25 -5.43 -24.78 14.75
N ARG A 26 -4.98 -24.31 15.93
CA ARG A 26 -4.47 -22.94 16.10
C ARG A 26 -3.27 -22.66 15.19
N SER A 27 -2.33 -23.60 15.12
CA SER A 27 -1.12 -23.49 14.30
C SER A 27 -1.45 -23.47 12.81
N ALA A 28 -2.36 -24.33 12.36
CA ALA A 28 -2.82 -24.34 10.98
C ALA A 28 -3.55 -23.03 10.61
N ALA A 29 -4.39 -22.52 11.51
CA ALA A 29 -5.07 -21.23 11.30
C ALA A 29 -4.08 -20.06 11.24
N ALA A 30 -3.07 -20.04 12.12
CA ALA A 30 -2.02 -19.03 12.10
C ALA A 30 -1.20 -19.06 10.81
N ARG A 31 -0.80 -20.25 10.34
CA ARG A 31 -0.09 -20.43 9.06
C ARG A 31 -0.94 -19.96 7.88
N ARG A 32 -2.21 -20.37 7.81
CA ARG A 32 -3.12 -19.92 6.74
C ARG A 32 -3.31 -18.41 6.73
N LYS A 33 -3.39 -17.77 7.90
CA LYS A 33 -3.48 -16.31 7.99
C LYS A 33 -2.20 -15.65 7.48
N LEU A 34 -1.04 -16.15 7.88
CA LEU A 34 0.27 -15.66 7.43
C LEU A 34 0.40 -15.79 5.91
N THR A 35 0.15 -16.96 5.34
CA THR A 35 0.22 -17.18 3.88
C THR A 35 -0.67 -16.22 3.13
N ARG A 36 -1.91 -15.99 3.57
CA ARG A 36 -2.81 -15.02 2.93
C ARG A 36 -2.29 -13.58 2.99
N GLU A 37 -1.58 -13.22 4.06
CA GLU A 37 -0.97 -11.90 4.22
C GLU A 37 0.26 -11.76 3.32
N GLN A 38 1.10 -12.80 3.26
CA GLN A 38 2.24 -12.91 2.35
C GLN A 38 1.80 -12.84 0.88
N ASP A 39 0.74 -13.55 0.49
CA ASP A 39 0.22 -13.53 -0.88
C ASP A 39 -0.33 -12.14 -1.24
N PHE A 40 -1.10 -11.53 -0.32
CA PHE A 40 -1.66 -10.20 -0.54
C PHE A 40 -0.57 -9.15 -0.78
N PHE A 41 0.44 -9.11 0.09
CA PHE A 41 1.55 -8.17 -0.06
C PHE A 41 2.62 -8.63 -1.06
N GLY A 42 2.56 -9.87 -1.57
CA GLY A 42 3.63 -10.45 -2.38
C GLY A 42 4.95 -10.62 -1.61
N LEU A 43 4.89 -10.90 -0.31
CA LEU A 43 6.02 -10.98 0.61
C LEU A 43 6.21 -12.42 1.13
N PRO A 44 6.68 -13.38 0.32
CA PRO A 44 7.00 -14.71 0.84
C PRO A 44 8.13 -14.62 1.87
N ALA A 45 8.18 -15.60 2.78
CA ALA A 45 9.20 -15.64 3.82
C ALA A 45 10.62 -15.59 3.22
N GLY A 46 11.50 -14.76 3.80
CA GLY A 46 12.87 -14.53 3.37
C GLY A 46 13.01 -13.68 2.10
N SER A 47 11.92 -13.14 1.54
CA SER A 47 12.02 -12.22 0.39
C SER A 47 12.48 -10.84 0.79
N GLU A 48 13.13 -10.16 -0.16
CA GLU A 48 13.40 -8.73 -0.05
C GLU A 48 12.26 -7.92 -0.64
N CYS A 49 12.03 -6.73 -0.07
CA CYS A 49 11.13 -5.73 -0.62
C CYS A 49 11.73 -4.34 -0.49
N VAL A 50 11.24 -3.40 -1.29
CA VAL A 50 11.73 -2.02 -1.27
C VAL A 50 10.66 -1.09 -0.74
N LEU A 51 11.06 -0.25 0.21
CA LEU A 51 10.27 0.88 0.69
C LEU A 51 10.85 2.17 0.10
N VAL A 52 10.16 2.73 -0.90
CA VAL A 52 10.61 3.91 -1.63
C VAL A 52 9.93 5.16 -1.06
N THR A 53 10.72 6.11 -0.61
CA THR A 53 10.25 7.34 0.03
C THR A 53 10.89 8.58 -0.56
N HIS A 54 10.33 9.74 -0.23
CA HIS A 54 10.91 11.03 -0.53
C HIS A 54 12.30 11.20 0.11
N ARG A 55 13.18 11.93 -0.59
CA ARG A 55 14.43 12.47 -0.07
C ARG A 55 14.31 13.99 -0.10
N ASP A 56 14.51 14.64 1.03
CA ASP A 56 14.65 16.11 1.01
C ASP A 56 15.89 16.49 0.20
N SER A 57 15.68 17.24 -0.89
CA SER A 57 16.75 17.70 -1.79
C SER A 57 17.48 18.93 -1.24
N ALA A 58 16.93 19.60 -0.23
CA ALA A 58 17.55 20.78 0.38
C ALA A 58 18.64 20.44 1.42
N SER A 59 18.66 19.21 1.93
CA SER A 59 19.64 18.77 2.91
C SER A 59 20.74 17.90 2.27
N ALA A 60 21.99 18.17 2.62
CA ALA A 60 23.14 17.34 2.20
C ALA A 60 23.06 15.90 2.73
N HIS A 61 22.32 15.70 3.83
CA HIS A 61 22.04 14.39 4.41
C HIS A 61 20.66 13.90 3.97
N TRP A 62 20.52 12.59 3.77
CA TRP A 62 19.24 11.98 3.48
C TRP A 62 18.30 12.14 4.68
N SER A 63 17.23 12.90 4.49
CA SER A 63 16.16 13.05 5.49
C SER A 63 14.82 12.63 4.90
N ILE A 64 13.96 12.10 5.77
CA ILE A 64 12.63 11.60 5.42
C ILE A 64 11.60 12.46 6.17
N PRO A 65 10.58 13.01 5.49
CA PRO A 65 9.52 13.76 6.15
C PRO A 65 8.83 12.94 7.25
N ARG A 66 8.45 13.60 8.36
CA ARG A 66 7.88 12.92 9.54
C ARG A 66 6.72 11.96 9.23
N HIS A 67 5.82 12.34 8.32
CA HIS A 67 4.64 11.52 7.99
C HIS A 67 5.02 10.31 7.13
N ASP A 68 6.00 10.48 6.25
CA ASP A 68 6.53 9.41 5.42
C ASP A 68 7.29 8.41 6.29
N ALA A 69 8.13 8.87 7.24
CA ALA A 69 8.80 8.01 8.20
C ALA A 69 7.80 7.17 9.02
N LEU A 70 6.71 7.76 9.49
CA LEU A 70 5.65 7.04 10.21
C LEU A 70 4.88 6.06 9.31
N ALA A 71 4.74 6.36 8.02
CA ALA A 71 4.16 5.44 7.04
C ALA A 71 5.10 4.25 6.83
N LEU A 72 6.40 4.49 6.65
CA LEU A 72 7.42 3.46 6.51
C LEU A 72 7.50 2.54 7.72
N LEU A 73 7.42 3.07 8.94
CA LEU A 73 7.36 2.24 10.16
C LEU A 73 6.15 1.30 10.16
N GLY A 74 5.00 1.78 9.68
CA GLY A 74 3.81 0.96 9.52
C GLY A 74 3.99 -0.16 8.49
N LEU A 75 4.68 0.12 7.38
CA LEU A 75 4.99 -0.88 6.36
C LEU A 75 6.06 -1.87 6.82
N ALA A 76 7.14 -1.40 7.45
CA ALA A 76 8.21 -2.24 7.99
C ALA A 76 7.65 -3.28 8.98
N ALA A 77 6.73 -2.87 9.86
CA ALA A 77 6.06 -3.82 10.75
C ALA A 77 5.26 -4.90 9.99
N VAL A 78 4.62 -4.57 8.87
CA VAL A 78 3.92 -5.55 8.03
C VAL A 78 4.92 -6.49 7.34
N VAL A 79 6.00 -5.94 6.81
CA VAL A 79 7.06 -6.69 6.12
C VAL A 79 7.70 -7.71 7.07
N GLU A 80 8.11 -7.27 8.25
CA GLU A 80 8.70 -8.12 9.29
C GLU A 80 7.71 -9.20 9.77
N ASN A 81 6.42 -8.87 9.92
CA ASN A 81 5.39 -9.86 10.27
C ASN A 81 5.19 -10.93 9.17
N CYS A 82 5.51 -10.60 7.91
CA CYS A 82 5.52 -11.57 6.81
C CYS A 82 6.81 -12.41 6.78
N GLY A 83 7.81 -12.09 7.59
CA GLY A 83 9.14 -12.70 7.56
C GLY A 83 9.96 -12.28 6.34
N ALA A 84 9.69 -11.11 5.77
CA ALA A 84 10.43 -10.52 4.65
C ALA A 84 11.35 -9.39 5.17
N HIS A 85 12.26 -8.90 4.31
CA HIS A 85 13.27 -7.90 4.69
C HIS A 85 13.06 -6.59 3.91
N PRO A 86 12.88 -5.45 4.60
CA PRO A 86 12.71 -4.16 3.94
C PRO A 86 14.05 -3.48 3.65
N GLU A 87 14.25 -3.08 2.39
CA GLU A 87 15.28 -2.13 1.99
C GLU A 87 14.65 -0.75 1.81
N VAL A 88 15.08 0.25 2.57
CA VAL A 88 14.59 1.63 2.40
C VAL A 88 15.46 2.35 1.38
N ALA A 89 14.84 2.89 0.35
CA ALA A 89 15.54 3.58 -0.73
C ALA A 89 14.90 4.94 -1.05
N PRO A 90 15.69 5.96 -1.40
CA PRO A 90 15.17 7.23 -1.85
C PRO A 90 14.69 7.13 -3.31
N HIS A 91 13.71 7.96 -3.65
CA HIS A 91 12.99 7.93 -4.93
C HIS A 91 13.82 8.16 -6.21
N ASP A 92 15.06 8.64 -6.06
CA ASP A 92 15.98 9.02 -7.13
C ASP A 92 17.06 7.97 -7.36
N THR A 93 17.07 6.91 -6.55
CA THR A 93 17.96 5.77 -6.77
C THR A 93 17.46 4.95 -7.96
N GLY A 94 18.34 4.69 -8.92
CA GLY A 94 18.08 3.85 -10.08
C GLY A 94 17.97 2.37 -9.71
N LEU A 95 16.96 2.03 -8.92
CA LEU A 95 16.70 0.66 -8.49
C LEU A 95 16.31 -0.21 -9.68
N GLN A 96 17.13 -1.23 -9.93
CA GLN A 96 16.85 -2.26 -10.94
C GLN A 96 15.84 -3.28 -10.41
N GLY A 97 15.19 -4.01 -11.32
CA GLY A 97 14.27 -5.09 -10.95
C GLY A 97 12.82 -4.64 -10.71
N PHE A 98 12.28 -3.76 -11.57
CA PHE A 98 10.85 -3.46 -11.58
C PHE A 98 10.03 -4.76 -11.73
N GLY A 99 9.14 -5.03 -10.78
CA GLY A 99 8.37 -6.28 -10.73
C GLY A 99 9.14 -7.52 -10.26
N ALA A 100 10.46 -7.43 -10.00
CA ALA A 100 11.26 -8.55 -9.49
C ALA A 100 11.07 -8.76 -7.97
N ARG A 101 10.85 -7.67 -7.24
CA ARG A 101 10.57 -7.65 -5.80
C ARG A 101 9.39 -6.75 -5.49
N THR A 102 8.72 -7.02 -4.36
CA THR A 102 7.60 -6.19 -3.92
C THR A 102 8.11 -4.80 -3.59
N GLU A 103 7.35 -3.80 -4.00
CA GLU A 103 7.73 -2.41 -3.84
C GLU A 103 6.60 -1.60 -3.21
N PHE A 104 6.93 -0.75 -2.26
CA PHE A 104 6.01 0.21 -1.66
C PHE A 104 6.52 1.62 -1.95
N CYS A 105 5.85 2.34 -2.84
CA CYS A 105 6.13 3.74 -3.13
C CYS A 105 5.20 4.66 -2.34
N VAL A 106 5.78 5.47 -1.47
CA VAL A 106 5.08 6.39 -0.58
C VAL A 106 5.60 7.80 -0.86
N GLY A 107 4.71 8.72 -1.27
CA GLY A 107 5.14 10.08 -1.56
C GLY A 107 4.17 10.93 -2.37
N ASP A 108 4.61 12.16 -2.64
CA ASP A 108 3.96 13.10 -3.55
C ASP A 108 4.41 12.77 -4.99
N PRO A 109 3.50 12.38 -5.89
CA PRO A 109 3.85 12.02 -7.26
C PRO A 109 4.40 13.18 -8.10
N THR A 110 4.29 14.44 -7.66
CA THR A 110 4.92 15.58 -8.33
C THR A 110 6.38 15.80 -7.93
N ALA A 111 6.82 15.26 -6.79
CA ALA A 111 8.19 15.37 -6.29
C ALA A 111 8.96 14.04 -6.36
N HIS A 112 8.25 12.91 -6.42
CA HIS A 112 8.82 11.58 -6.28
C HIS A 112 8.94 10.88 -7.63
N ARG A 113 10.15 10.96 -8.22
CA ARG A 113 10.41 10.50 -9.60
C ARG A 113 10.00 9.04 -9.84
N ARG A 114 10.32 8.13 -8.91
CA ARG A 114 10.00 6.70 -9.05
C ARG A 114 8.50 6.44 -8.97
N LEU A 115 7.80 7.08 -8.04
CA LEU A 115 6.33 7.02 -7.96
C LEU A 115 5.66 7.61 -9.20
N ALA A 116 6.16 8.74 -9.72
CA ALA A 116 5.66 9.34 -10.95
C ALA A 116 5.80 8.40 -12.14
N SER A 117 6.95 7.71 -12.27
CA SER A 117 7.18 6.70 -13.31
C SER A 117 6.18 5.54 -13.22
N HIS A 118 5.91 5.04 -12.01
CA HIS A 118 4.91 3.99 -11.80
C HIS A 118 3.50 4.46 -12.15
N LEU A 119 3.12 5.69 -11.80
CA LEU A 119 1.83 6.24 -12.19
C LEU A 119 1.68 6.29 -13.70
N THR A 120 2.66 6.85 -14.42
CA THR A 120 2.61 6.94 -15.89
C THR A 120 2.56 5.55 -16.55
N SER A 121 3.29 4.57 -15.99
CA SER A 121 3.41 3.24 -16.60
C SER A 121 2.24 2.31 -16.27
N LEU A 122 1.75 2.34 -15.02
CA LEU A 122 0.75 1.38 -14.51
C LEU A 122 -0.64 2.00 -14.37
N LEU A 123 -0.76 3.32 -14.28
CA LEU A 123 -2.01 4.06 -14.13
C LEU A 123 -2.12 5.19 -15.17
N PRO A 124 -2.05 4.91 -16.48
CA PRO A 124 -2.03 5.92 -17.54
C PRO A 124 -3.28 6.83 -17.56
N GLY A 125 -4.40 6.37 -17.01
CA GLY A 125 -5.62 7.17 -16.87
C GLY A 125 -5.62 8.17 -15.71
N VAL A 126 -4.52 8.22 -14.94
CA VAL A 126 -4.30 9.20 -13.86
C VAL A 126 -3.30 10.25 -14.34
N THR A 127 -3.72 11.50 -14.34
CA THR A 127 -2.82 12.65 -14.51
C THR A 127 -2.70 13.39 -13.18
N VAL A 128 -1.47 13.80 -12.84
CA VAL A 128 -1.20 14.66 -11.69
C VAL A 128 -0.70 16.00 -12.21
N GLN A 129 -1.38 17.09 -11.86
CA GLN A 129 -0.96 18.42 -12.29
C GLN A 129 0.28 18.86 -11.50
N PRO A 130 1.33 19.37 -12.17
CA PRO A 130 2.53 19.88 -11.50
C PRO A 130 2.28 21.20 -10.75
N GLY A 131 1.18 21.88 -11.05
CA GLY A 131 0.87 23.23 -10.58
C GLY A 131 1.33 24.29 -11.58
N ASP A 132 0.88 25.53 -11.37
CA ASP A 132 1.37 26.70 -12.11
C ASP A 132 2.71 27.22 -11.54
N GLU A 133 3.19 28.36 -12.05
CA GLU A 133 4.45 28.98 -11.60
C GLU A 133 4.46 29.34 -10.11
N LEU A 134 3.28 29.53 -9.51
CA LEU A 134 3.10 29.79 -8.08
C LEU A 134 2.85 28.51 -7.27
N GLY A 135 2.85 27.34 -7.92
CA GLY A 135 2.56 26.04 -7.35
C GLY A 135 1.07 25.79 -7.09
N MET A 136 0.18 26.67 -7.53
CA MET A 136 -1.26 26.50 -7.38
C MET A 136 -1.75 25.35 -8.26
N GLY A 137 -2.62 24.50 -7.70
CA GLY A 137 -3.12 23.31 -8.39
C GLY A 137 -2.13 22.14 -8.44
N ARG A 138 -0.92 22.28 -7.87
CA ARG A 138 0.03 21.17 -7.74
C ARG A 138 -0.60 19.99 -7.01
N GLY A 139 -0.38 18.79 -7.54
CA GLY A 139 -0.90 17.54 -6.99
C GLY A 139 -2.36 17.26 -7.35
N THR A 140 -3.04 18.14 -8.10
CA THR A 140 -4.44 17.90 -8.51
C THR A 140 -4.51 16.63 -9.37
N PHE A 141 -5.36 15.68 -8.97
CA PHE A 141 -5.58 14.46 -9.75
C PHE A 141 -6.65 14.69 -10.81
N VAL A 142 -6.41 14.17 -12.00
CA VAL A 142 -7.42 14.02 -13.06
C VAL A 142 -7.54 12.54 -13.39
N ILE A 143 -8.71 11.96 -13.19
CA ILE A 143 -8.96 10.53 -13.34
C ILE A 143 -10.32 10.33 -14.01
N GLY A 144 -10.35 9.69 -15.17
CA GLY A 144 -11.59 9.46 -15.92
C GLY A 144 -12.38 10.74 -16.20
N GLY A 145 -11.68 11.85 -16.49
CA GLY A 145 -12.28 13.16 -16.75
C GLY A 145 -12.71 13.95 -15.50
N SER A 146 -12.68 13.36 -14.30
CA SER A 146 -12.98 14.04 -13.04
C SER A 146 -11.72 14.65 -12.42
N THR A 147 -11.85 15.85 -11.87
CA THR A 147 -10.74 16.59 -11.24
C THR A 147 -10.88 16.62 -9.73
N TYR A 148 -9.81 16.28 -9.01
CA TYR A 148 -9.77 16.18 -7.55
C TYR A 148 -8.69 17.10 -7.00
N ARG A 149 -9.09 18.34 -6.71
CA ARG A 149 -8.23 19.39 -6.15
C ARG A 149 -8.26 19.35 -4.63
N MET A 150 -7.10 19.49 -3.98
CA MET A 150 -7.05 19.61 -2.52
C MET A 150 -7.48 20.99 -2.02
N GLU A 151 -8.04 20.99 -0.84
CA GLU A 151 -8.13 22.11 0.09
C GLU A 151 -7.23 21.80 1.29
N PRO A 152 -6.00 22.34 1.34
CA PRO A 152 -5.00 21.96 2.34
C PRO A 152 -5.53 22.09 3.78
N GLY A 153 -5.47 21.00 4.53
CA GLY A 153 -5.89 20.89 5.92
C GLY A 153 -7.37 20.51 6.09
N ALA A 154 -8.20 20.72 5.06
CA ALA A 154 -9.64 20.49 5.10
C ALA A 154 -10.07 19.25 4.31
N LEU A 155 -9.57 19.10 3.08
CA LEU A 155 -9.96 18.02 2.19
C LEU A 155 -8.82 17.72 1.23
N GLU A 156 -8.22 16.54 1.36
CA GLU A 156 -7.12 16.11 0.50
C GLU A 156 -7.35 14.71 -0.04
N TYR A 157 -6.75 14.41 -1.18
CA TYR A 157 -6.88 13.13 -1.84
C TYR A 157 -5.56 12.35 -1.86
N VAL A 158 -5.69 11.02 -1.90
CA VAL A 158 -4.57 10.09 -2.06
C VAL A 158 -5.02 8.87 -2.84
N LEU A 159 -4.17 8.42 -3.76
CA LEU A 159 -4.33 7.15 -4.44
C LEU A 159 -3.65 6.05 -3.63
N LEU A 160 -4.44 5.03 -3.28
CA LEU A 160 -3.93 3.79 -2.74
C LEU A 160 -4.09 2.69 -3.79
N ALA A 161 -2.98 2.17 -4.29
CA ALA A 161 -3.00 1.15 -5.33
C ALA A 161 -2.18 -0.08 -4.97
N ARG A 162 -2.58 -1.23 -5.50
CA ARG A 162 -1.80 -2.47 -5.61
C ARG A 162 -1.83 -2.86 -7.09
N LEU A 163 -0.67 -2.86 -7.72
CA LEU A 163 -0.52 -3.09 -9.15
C LEU A 163 0.58 -4.12 -9.37
N THR A 164 0.58 -4.79 -10.51
CA THR A 164 1.60 -5.76 -10.90
C THR A 164 2.09 -5.40 -12.29
N ALA A 165 3.41 -5.40 -12.47
CA ALA A 165 4.02 -5.19 -13.77
C ALA A 165 4.05 -6.52 -14.52
N GLY A 166 3.15 -6.71 -15.48
CA GLY A 166 3.07 -7.96 -16.26
C GLY A 166 2.54 -9.16 -15.47
N GLU A 167 2.48 -10.31 -16.15
CA GLU A 167 2.09 -11.59 -15.55
C GLU A 167 3.20 -12.15 -14.65
N GLY A 168 2.85 -12.59 -13.44
CA GLY A 168 3.80 -13.19 -12.49
C GLY A 168 4.74 -12.21 -11.76
N GLY A 169 4.65 -10.91 -12.04
CA GLY A 169 5.44 -9.88 -11.37
C GLY A 169 5.02 -9.66 -9.90
N ARG A 170 5.98 -9.27 -9.06
CA ARG A 170 5.71 -8.86 -7.67
C ARG A 170 4.93 -7.54 -7.63
N PRO A 171 4.05 -7.35 -6.63
CA PRO A 171 3.20 -6.17 -6.57
C PRO A 171 3.98 -4.91 -6.22
N VAL A 172 3.53 -3.81 -6.82
CA VAL A 172 3.89 -2.44 -6.48
C VAL A 172 2.68 -1.81 -5.79
N PHE A 173 2.89 -1.40 -4.55
CA PHE A 173 1.93 -0.63 -3.76
C PHE A 173 2.24 0.85 -3.87
N LEU A 174 1.24 1.65 -4.21
CA LEU A 174 1.36 3.11 -4.30
C LEU A 174 0.53 3.76 -3.20
N ALA A 175 1.14 4.66 -2.44
CA ALA A 175 0.47 5.63 -1.58
C ALA A 175 0.83 7.03 -2.11
N ALA A 176 0.17 7.42 -3.20
CA ALA A 176 0.45 8.64 -3.95
C ALA A 176 -0.50 9.76 -3.53
N GLY A 177 -0.03 10.68 -2.69
CA GLY A 177 -0.90 11.66 -2.05
C GLY A 177 -0.52 13.10 -2.33
N GLN A 178 -1.46 14.00 -2.07
CA GLN A 178 -1.29 15.43 -2.31
C GLN A 178 -0.47 16.12 -1.21
N ARG A 179 -0.38 15.50 -0.02
CA ARG A 179 0.38 16.00 1.13
C ARG A 179 0.98 14.86 1.95
N PRO A 180 2.09 15.07 2.68
CA PRO A 180 2.70 14.02 3.52
C PRO A 180 1.73 13.31 4.47
N VAL A 181 0.78 14.03 5.08
CA VAL A 181 -0.23 13.43 5.97
C VAL A 181 -1.11 12.39 5.25
N THR A 182 -1.38 12.60 3.96
CA THR A 182 -2.20 11.70 3.15
C THR A 182 -1.47 10.41 2.79
N HIS A 183 -0.14 10.43 2.68
CA HIS A 183 0.66 9.22 2.47
C HIS A 183 0.51 8.27 3.66
N ARG A 184 0.65 8.82 4.88
CA ARG A 184 0.44 8.08 6.13
C ARG A 184 -1.00 7.57 6.25
N ALA A 185 -1.99 8.37 5.82
CA ALA A 185 -3.38 7.98 5.83
C ALA A 185 -3.65 6.77 4.91
N ALA A 186 -3.12 6.80 3.68
CA ALA A 186 -3.24 5.68 2.74
C ALA A 186 -2.56 4.40 3.24
N VAL A 187 -1.34 4.51 3.80
CA VAL A 187 -0.65 3.36 4.39
C VAL A 187 -1.42 2.80 5.59
N ARG A 188 -1.91 3.64 6.51
CA ARG A 188 -2.77 3.19 7.62
C ARG A 188 -4.04 2.51 7.09
N HIS A 189 -4.65 3.05 6.05
CA HIS A 189 -5.82 2.45 5.42
C HIS A 189 -5.51 1.07 4.83
N LEU A 190 -4.40 0.92 4.10
CA LEU A 190 -3.92 -0.35 3.56
C LEU A 190 -3.72 -1.39 4.66
N VAL A 191 -2.92 -1.06 5.67
CA VAL A 191 -2.58 -2.00 6.75
C VAL A 191 -3.82 -2.42 7.55
N ARG A 192 -4.71 -1.47 7.87
CA ARG A 192 -5.95 -1.77 8.63
C ARG A 192 -6.96 -2.57 7.81
N ASN A 193 -7.09 -2.30 6.51
CA ASN A 193 -8.12 -2.90 5.66
C ASN A 193 -7.61 -4.06 4.79
N ARG A 194 -6.36 -4.50 4.93
CA ARG A 194 -5.73 -5.55 4.11
C ARG A 194 -6.60 -6.79 3.89
N THR A 195 -7.25 -7.31 4.93
CA THR A 195 -8.14 -8.48 4.79
C THR A 195 -9.40 -8.17 3.97
N ARG A 196 -9.97 -6.97 4.12
CA ARG A 196 -11.13 -6.53 3.33
C ARG A 196 -10.74 -6.29 1.87
N LEU A 197 -9.58 -5.67 1.64
CA LEU A 197 -9.03 -5.45 0.31
C LEU A 197 -8.72 -6.78 -0.40
N ALA A 198 -8.03 -7.71 0.26
CA ALA A 198 -7.75 -9.04 -0.27
C ALA A 198 -9.01 -9.84 -0.60
N ARG A 199 -10.09 -9.71 0.19
CA ARG A 199 -11.38 -10.34 -0.12
C ARG A 199 -12.08 -9.71 -1.32
N ARG A 200 -12.01 -8.39 -1.46
CA ARG A 200 -12.70 -7.66 -2.52
C ARG A 200 -12.00 -7.77 -3.88
N TYR A 201 -10.68 -7.69 -3.87
CA TYR A 201 -9.85 -7.62 -5.08
C TYR A 201 -9.09 -8.92 -5.36
N GLY A 202 -9.18 -9.92 -4.47
CA GLY A 202 -8.34 -11.11 -4.51
C GLY A 202 -6.98 -10.87 -3.84
N ALA A 203 -6.30 -11.95 -3.45
CA ALA A 203 -4.96 -11.87 -2.89
C ALA A 203 -3.95 -11.32 -3.92
N GLU A 204 -4.11 -11.72 -5.19
CA GLU A 204 -3.22 -11.35 -6.29
C GLU A 204 -3.78 -10.28 -7.22
N GLY A 205 -5.02 -9.83 -7.02
CA GLY A 205 -5.65 -8.87 -7.94
C GLY A 205 -5.23 -7.42 -7.73
N GLN A 206 -5.42 -6.64 -8.78
CA GLN A 206 -5.03 -5.24 -8.83
C GLN A 206 -6.17 -4.32 -8.38
N PHE A 207 -5.82 -3.20 -7.77
CA PHE A 207 -6.77 -2.13 -7.47
C PHE A 207 -6.09 -0.77 -7.44
N CYS A 208 -6.87 0.27 -7.69
CA CYS A 208 -6.52 1.67 -7.45
C CYS A 208 -7.73 2.36 -6.81
N LEU A 209 -7.56 2.82 -5.57
CA LEU A 209 -8.59 3.49 -4.80
C LEU A 209 -8.27 4.97 -4.67
N LEU A 210 -9.27 5.81 -4.92
CA LEU A 210 -9.22 7.21 -4.56
C LEU A 210 -9.78 7.38 -3.16
N LEU A 211 -8.93 7.81 -2.23
CA LEU A 211 -9.30 8.08 -0.84
C LEU A 211 -9.32 9.59 -0.61
N LYS A 212 -10.23 10.03 0.25
CA LYS A 212 -10.33 11.40 0.76
C LYS A 212 -9.92 11.41 2.23
N VAL A 213 -8.97 12.26 2.59
CA VAL A 213 -8.57 12.55 3.97
C VAL A 213 -9.31 13.80 4.40
N VAL A 214 -10.07 13.70 5.49
CA VAL A 214 -10.98 14.76 5.94
C VAL A 214 -10.39 15.48 7.12
N ASN A 215 -10.33 16.80 7.02
CA ASN A 215 -9.87 17.73 8.04
C ASN A 215 -8.56 17.25 8.67
N SER A 216 -7.54 17.03 7.83
CA SER A 216 -6.24 16.52 8.26
C SER A 216 -5.52 17.48 9.21
N GLN A 217 -5.92 18.76 9.24
CA GLN A 217 -5.42 19.71 10.22
C GLN A 217 -5.89 19.39 11.64
N ALA A 218 -7.15 18.96 11.81
CA ALA A 218 -7.69 18.60 13.13
C ALA A 218 -7.42 17.13 13.50
N TYR A 219 -7.55 16.22 12.54
CA TYR A 219 -7.55 14.77 12.81
C TYR A 219 -6.32 14.04 12.26
N GLY A 220 -5.38 14.75 11.63
CA GLY A 220 -4.21 14.14 11.02
C GLY A 220 -4.61 13.07 9.98
N PRO A 221 -4.02 11.87 10.01
CA PRO A 221 -4.27 10.82 9.02
C PRO A 221 -5.45 9.88 9.37
N ASP A 222 -6.26 10.20 10.38
CA ASP A 222 -7.18 9.22 10.98
C ASP A 222 -8.56 9.14 10.31
N VAL A 223 -9.05 10.23 9.71
CA VAL A 223 -10.36 10.25 9.03
C VAL A 223 -10.16 10.11 7.53
N VAL A 224 -10.45 8.91 7.02
CA VAL A 224 -10.28 8.54 5.62
C VAL A 224 -11.55 7.92 5.06
N GLU A 225 -12.03 8.46 3.95
CA GLU A 225 -13.21 7.99 3.22
C GLU A 225 -12.80 7.44 1.85
N LEU A 226 -13.42 6.33 1.43
CA LEU A 226 -13.29 5.85 0.05
C LEU A 226 -14.20 6.70 -0.84
N VAL A 227 -13.61 7.44 -1.78
CA VAL A 227 -14.36 8.22 -2.77
C VAL A 227 -14.87 7.32 -3.86
N ALA A 228 -13.94 6.57 -4.47
CA ALA A 228 -14.25 5.66 -5.56
C ALA A 228 -13.17 4.58 -5.71
N ASP A 229 -13.60 3.43 -6.21
CA ASP A 229 -12.72 2.46 -6.84
C ASP A 229 -12.47 2.95 -8.27
N VAL A 230 -11.28 3.50 -8.51
CA VAL A 230 -10.92 4.11 -9.79
C VAL A 230 -10.11 3.16 -10.66
N THR A 231 -9.96 1.88 -10.28
CA THR A 231 -9.10 0.90 -10.94
C THR A 231 -9.27 0.91 -12.46
N LYS A 232 -10.50 0.76 -12.97
CA LYS A 232 -10.79 0.73 -14.41
C LYS A 232 -10.43 2.05 -15.12
N ALA A 233 -10.78 3.19 -14.52
CA ALA A 233 -10.53 4.50 -15.12
C ALA A 233 -9.03 4.84 -15.09
N ALA A 234 -8.32 4.40 -14.04
CA ALA A 234 -6.92 4.68 -13.83
C ALA A 234 -6.01 3.80 -14.70
N THR A 235 -6.40 2.56 -15.02
CA THR A 235 -5.62 1.67 -15.91
C THR A 235 -5.97 1.80 -17.38
N ALA A 236 -7.08 2.45 -17.72
CA ALA A 236 -7.42 2.75 -19.11
C ALA A 236 -6.39 3.71 -19.72
N PRO A 237 -6.09 3.60 -21.03
CA PRO A 237 -5.25 4.57 -21.71
C PRO A 237 -5.77 5.99 -21.47
N ALA A 238 -4.86 6.95 -21.27
CA ALA A 238 -5.23 8.35 -21.17
C ALA A 238 -6.07 8.75 -22.40
N GLU A 239 -7.27 9.29 -22.19
CA GLU A 239 -8.00 9.92 -23.28
C GLU A 239 -7.17 11.11 -23.78
N VAL A 240 -6.54 10.93 -24.94
CA VAL A 240 -5.86 12.02 -25.63
C VAL A 240 -6.96 12.98 -26.09
N ARG A 241 -7.21 14.05 -25.33
CA ARG A 241 -7.89 15.21 -25.88
C ARG A 241 -6.99 15.76 -26.99
N GLY A 242 -7.30 15.37 -28.23
CA GLY A 242 -6.60 15.84 -29.41
C GLY A 242 -6.55 17.36 -29.40
N HIS A 243 -5.35 17.91 -29.23
CA HIS A 243 -5.09 19.30 -29.52
C HIS A 243 -5.24 19.42 -31.04
N ARG A 244 -6.41 19.83 -31.50
CA ARG A 244 -6.64 20.17 -32.90
C ARG A 244 -5.82 21.42 -33.15
N ALA A 245 -4.60 21.24 -33.69
CA ALA A 245 -3.79 22.33 -34.18
C ALA A 245 -4.61 23.06 -35.25
N ALA A 246 -5.05 24.28 -34.94
CA ALA A 246 -5.53 25.19 -35.96
C ALA A 246 -4.32 25.63 -36.78
N ALA A 247 -4.39 25.33 -38.08
CA ALA A 247 -3.45 25.79 -39.11
C ALA A 247 -3.54 27.30 -39.31
#